data_AF-A0A9D6XNE6-F1
#
_entry.id   AF-A0A9D6XNE6-F1
#
_cell.length_a   1.000
_cell.length_b   1.000
_cell.length_c   1.000
_cell.angle_alpha   90.00
_cell.angle_beta   90.00
_cell.angle_gamma   90.00
#
_symmetry.space_group_name_H-M   'P 1'
#
loop_
_entity.id
_entity.type
_entity.pdbx_description
1 polymer ?
#
loop_
_entity_poly.entity_id
_entity_poly.type
_entity_poly.pdbx_seq_one_letter_code
_entity_poly.pdbx_strand_id
1 'polypeptide(L)' 'TDGPFKNFDAKVSEIDEARGKIKVLVNMFGRETPVELDFLQVKKI' A
#
# COMPACT_ATOMS: atom_id res chain seq x y z
N THR A 1 -5.00 2.87 -8.26
CA THR A 1 -6.43 2.46 -8.26
C THR A 1 -6.68 1.24 -9.15
N ASP A 2 -5.81 0.24 -9.15
CA ASP A 2 -6.10 -1.05 -9.77
C ASP A 2 -5.40 -2.20 -9.02
N GLY A 3 -5.97 -3.41 -9.04
CA GLY A 3 -5.47 -4.57 -8.30
C GLY A 3 -6.36 -5.04 -7.14
N PRO A 4 -6.00 -6.15 -6.46
CA PRO A 4 -6.83 -6.81 -5.45
C PRO A 4 -7.09 -5.95 -4.20
N PHE A 5 -6.30 -4.90 -4.00
CA PHE A 5 -6.39 -4.00 -2.85
C PHE A 5 -7.10 -2.67 -3.15
N LYS A 6 -7.73 -2.53 -4.33
CA LYS A 6 -8.26 -1.26 -4.88
C LYS A 6 -9.27 -0.49 -4.03
N ASN A 7 -9.87 -1.10 -3.00
CA ASN A 7 -10.86 -0.48 -2.12
C ASN A 7 -10.53 -0.65 -0.63
N PHE A 8 -9.30 -1.01 -0.29
CA PHE A 8 -8.90 -1.15 1.10
C PHE A 8 -8.18 0.11 1.59
N ASP A 9 -8.53 0.53 2.79
CA ASP A 9 -7.75 1.51 3.53
C ASP A 9 -6.41 0.88 3.93
N ALA A 10 -5.33 1.58 3.57
CA ALA A 10 -3.98 1.14 3.87
C ALA A 10 -3.19 2.29 4.49
N LYS A 11 -2.36 1.96 5.50
CA LYS A 11 -1.42 2.91 6.10
C LYS A 11 -0.04 2.73 5.51
N VAL A 12 0.62 3.82 5.14
CA VAL A 12 2.01 3.76 4.68
C VAL A 12 2.90 3.40 5.86
N SER A 13 3.64 2.29 5.75
CA SER A 13 4.61 1.86 6.75
C SER A 13 6.02 2.34 6.41
N GLU A 14 6.40 2.27 5.14
CA GLU A 14 7.75 2.61 4.67
C GLU A 14 7.70 3.06 3.22
N ILE A 15 8.51 4.06 2.88
CA ILE A 15 8.67 4.55 1.50
C ILE A 15 10.13 4.34 1.12
N ASP A 16 10.35 3.52 0.09
CA ASP A 16 11.66 3.35 -0.54
C ASP A 16 11.69 4.16 -1.84
N GLU A 17 12.12 5.41 -1.72
CA GLU A 17 12.23 6.33 -2.86
C GLU A 17 13.34 5.91 -3.84
N ALA A 18 14.38 5.22 -3.36
CA ALA A 18 15.48 4.76 -4.20
C ALA A 18 15.05 3.64 -5.15
N ARG A 19 14.13 2.77 -4.70
CA ARG A 19 13.57 1.68 -5.51
C ARG A 19 12.20 2.01 -6.12
N GLY A 20 11.60 3.15 -5.77
CA GLY A 20 10.26 3.54 -6.23
C GLY A 20 9.15 2.66 -5.67
N LYS A 21 9.33 2.12 -4.46
CA LYS A 21 8.40 1.18 -3.83
C LYS A 21 7.87 1.72 -2.50
N ILE A 22 6.67 1.31 -2.14
CA ILE A 22 6.03 1.66 -0.88
C ILE A 22 5.55 0.38 -0.20
N LYS A 23 5.89 0.22 1.08
CA LYS A 23 5.23 -0.78 1.92
C LYS A 23 4.05 -0.13 2.60
N VAL A 24 2.89 -0.72 2.39
CA VAL A 24 1.64 -0.33 3.03
C VAL A 24 1.12 -1.48 3.89
N LEU A 25 0.50 -1.15 5.00
CA LEU A 25 -0.24 -2.08 5.85
C LEU A 25 -1.71 -1.96 5.49
N VAL A 26 -2.24 -3.01 4.88
CA VAL A 26 -3.65 -3.10 4.51
C VAL A 26 -4.39 -3.80 5.64
N ASN A 27 -5.47 -3.20 6.15
CA ASN A 27 -6.31 -3.86 7.14
C ASN A 27 -7.30 -4.80 6.43
N MET A 28 -7.06 -6.10 6.53
CA MET A 28 -7.95 -7.13 6.01
C MET A 28 -8.46 -7.98 7.18
N PHE A 29 -9.77 -7.98 7.40
CA PHE A 29 -10.42 -8.77 8.45
C PHE A 29 -9.89 -8.50 9.88
N GLY A 30 -9.54 -7.24 10.18
CA GLY A 30 -8.97 -6.86 11.48
C GLY A 30 -7.51 -7.29 11.66
N ARG A 31 -6.85 -7.77 10.60
CA ARG A 31 -5.43 -8.11 10.58
C ARG A 31 -4.71 -7.16 9.64
N GLU A 32 -3.65 -6.54 10.14
CA GLU A 32 -2.78 -5.72 9.31
C GLU A 32 -1.85 -6.65 8.51
N THR A 33 -1.98 -6.60 7.18
CA THR A 33 -1.13 -7.36 6.27
C THR A 33 -0.19 -6.40 5.54
N PRO A 34 1.14 -6.62 5.59
CA PRO A 34 2.08 -5.81 4.84
C PRO A 34 2.02 -6.18 3.35
N VAL A 35 1.91 -5.17 2.50
CA VAL A 35 1.88 -5.29 1.04
C VAL A 35 2.88 -4.29 0.47
N GLU A 36 3.66 -4.71 -0.52
CA GLU A 36 4.54 -3.84 -1.28
C GLU A 36 3.85 -3.43 -2.58
N LEU A 37 3.78 -2.12 -2.83
CA LEU A 37 3.18 -1.53 -4.01
C LEU A 37 4.17 -0.59 -4.69
N ASP A 38 4.05 -0.45 -6.00
CA ASP A 38 4.81 0.57 -6.72
C ASP A 38 4.25 1.96 -6.41
N PHE A 39 5.14 2.96 -6.41
CA PHE A 39 4.78 4.35 -6.10
C PHE A 39 3.64 4.89 -6.99
N LEU A 40 3.55 4.43 -8.24
CA LEU A 40 2.52 4.82 -9.20
C LEU A 40 1.13 4.24 -8.91
N GLN A 41 1.04 3.17 -8.13
CA GLN A 41 -0.23 2.50 -7.82
C GLN A 41 -0.96 3.13 -6.63
N VAL A 42 -0.25 3.93 -5.83
CA VAL A 42 -0.75 4.62 -4.65
C VAL A 42 -1.17 6.04 -5.03
N LYS A 43 -2.37 6.48 -4.60
CA LYS A 43 -2.84 7.85 -4.76
C LYS A 43 -2.96 8.48 -3.37
N LYS A 44 -2.23 9.58 -3.13
CA LYS A 44 -2.43 10.40 -1.92
C LYS A 44 -3.85 10.97 -1.93
N ILE A 45 -4.52 10.89 -0.78
CA ILE A 45 -5.83 11.49 -0.51
C ILE A 45 -5.61 12.88 0.09
#